data_AF-A0A954N493-F1
#
_entry.id   AF-A0A954N493-F1
#
_cell.length_a   1.000
_cell.length_b   1.000
_cell.length_c   1.000
_cell.angle_alpha   90.00
_cell.angle_beta   90.00
_cell.angle_gamma   90.00
#
_symmetry.space_group_name_H-M   'P 1'
#
loop_
_entity.id
_entity.type
_entity.pdbx_description
1 polymer ?
#
loop_
_entity_poly.entity_id
_entity_poly.type
_entity_poly.pdbx_seq_one_letter_code
_entity_poly.pdbx_strand_id
1 'polypeptide(L)'
;ESAWPLLAAVSKKRDIPVVPFGLSRAGITLSLLGRRYGSPWSYAALEKGMELFPGQATAAEMDEIYRWREIDSQTRFVAVCGFGADETAVLRILNAGFAHEQLPIRCLPFLLDRLDNFEKMFEILKISAVLPDGRLGGKILSVAKPGDDSAKASQFADLIIRKNDQWQGYNCLWRGALTSLEKALRKSDDDERPLDRRNALVIGATPTARTLIYGVKRRHGLVSITAGDDERAQLIAQMFDIRFVPVINLYDTLCDVVIIADNNLEHGRLKQKLNPSFLRSHMTVLDVTSLSQETELLGEARYRGCNVVGTREILLDQLRVQFKALAGKELSEQVFNEVWKSLPKPERPELEGI
;
A
#
# COMPACT_ATOMS: atom_id res chain seq x y z
N GLU A 1 10.34 19.73 2.04
CA GLU A 1 10.25 21.19 1.79
C GLU A 1 10.95 21.64 0.49
N SER A 2 12.14 21.11 0.17
CA SER A 2 12.95 21.59 -0.97
C SER A 2 12.37 21.39 -2.38
N ALA A 3 11.47 20.41 -2.59
CA ALA A 3 10.94 20.11 -3.92
C ALA A 3 9.70 20.95 -4.33
N TRP A 4 8.95 21.50 -3.37
CA TRP A 4 7.66 22.16 -3.65
C TRP A 4 7.77 23.38 -4.58
N PRO A 5 8.74 24.31 -4.38
CA PRO A 5 8.94 25.41 -5.32
C PRO A 5 9.20 24.94 -6.75
N LEU A 6 9.92 23.82 -6.90
CA LEU A 6 10.28 23.26 -8.20
C LEU A 6 9.07 22.58 -8.87
N LEU A 7 8.27 21.83 -8.11
CA LEU A 7 7.01 21.22 -8.58
C LEU A 7 6.03 22.30 -9.09
N ALA A 8 5.85 23.36 -8.31
CA ALA A 8 5.05 24.50 -8.73
C ALA A 8 5.64 25.19 -9.98
N ALA A 9 6.97 25.34 -10.04
CA ALA A 9 7.65 25.97 -11.17
C ALA A 9 7.51 25.18 -12.49
N VAL A 10 7.48 23.84 -12.43
CA VAL A 10 7.30 22.94 -13.59
C VAL A 10 5.89 22.99 -14.16
N SER A 11 4.89 23.21 -13.31
CA SER A 11 3.47 23.29 -13.73
C SER A 11 3.09 24.57 -14.49
N LYS A 12 3.96 25.58 -14.52
CA LYS A 12 3.70 26.87 -15.16
C LYS A 12 3.97 26.80 -16.65
N LYS A 13 3.07 27.39 -17.46
CA LYS A 13 3.29 27.59 -18.89
C LYS A 13 4.50 28.51 -19.10
N ARG A 14 5.39 28.15 -20.01
CA ARG A 14 6.61 28.90 -20.35
C ARG A 14 6.84 28.88 -21.86
N ASP A 15 7.44 29.95 -22.37
CA ASP A 15 7.82 30.03 -23.78
C ASP A 15 9.08 29.22 -24.09
N ILE A 16 9.96 29.08 -23.09
CA ILE A 16 11.18 28.27 -23.16
C ILE A 16 10.92 26.93 -22.45
N PRO A 17 11.14 25.77 -23.12
CA PRO A 17 11.01 24.47 -22.48
C PRO A 17 11.98 24.32 -21.30
N VAL A 18 11.51 23.71 -20.22
CA VAL A 18 12.29 23.47 -19.00
C VAL A 18 12.39 21.98 -18.77
N VAL A 19 13.60 21.51 -18.48
CA VAL A 19 13.88 20.12 -18.10
C VAL A 19 14.15 20.07 -16.61
N PRO A 20 13.16 19.68 -15.78
CA PRO A 20 13.38 19.57 -14.35
C PRO A 20 14.15 18.30 -14.03
N PHE A 21 15.02 18.38 -13.02
CA PHE A 21 15.84 17.28 -12.58
C PHE A 21 15.97 17.32 -11.06
N GLY A 22 15.82 16.17 -10.41
CA GLY A 22 15.94 16.03 -8.96
C GLY A 22 16.95 14.95 -8.60
N LEU A 23 17.84 15.25 -7.65
CA LEU A 23 18.91 14.36 -7.17
C LEU A 23 18.42 13.44 -6.04
N SER A 24 17.28 12.77 -6.25
CA SER A 24 16.71 11.79 -5.33
C SER A 24 15.68 10.93 -6.05
N ARG A 25 15.19 9.86 -5.40
CA ARG A 25 14.05 9.07 -5.91
C ARG A 25 12.84 9.93 -6.27
N ALA A 26 12.57 11.01 -5.52
CA ALA A 26 11.49 11.95 -5.83
C ALA A 26 11.70 12.77 -7.12
N GLY A 27 12.90 12.71 -7.71
CA GLY A 27 13.19 13.29 -9.02
C GLY A 27 12.32 12.72 -10.14
N ILE A 28 11.87 11.47 -10.03
CA ILE A 28 10.95 10.87 -11.01
C ILE A 28 9.63 11.64 -11.13
N THR A 29 9.12 12.18 -10.01
CA THR A 29 7.91 13.01 -9.98
C THR A 29 8.08 14.22 -10.90
N LEU A 30 9.26 14.85 -10.85
CA LEU A 30 9.61 16.00 -11.69
C LEU A 30 9.72 15.60 -13.17
N SER A 31 10.36 14.47 -13.47
CA SER A 31 10.49 13.96 -14.84
C SER A 31 9.13 13.69 -15.51
N LEU A 32 8.17 13.13 -14.76
CA LEU A 32 6.83 12.81 -15.26
C LEU A 32 5.96 14.07 -15.41
N LEU A 33 5.97 14.96 -14.41
CA LEU A 33 5.29 16.24 -14.51
C LEU A 33 5.89 17.10 -15.63
N GLY A 34 7.22 17.15 -15.73
CA GLY A 34 7.95 17.86 -16.78
C GLY A 34 7.47 17.41 -18.15
N ARG A 35 7.33 16.11 -18.39
CA ARG A 35 6.82 15.58 -19.65
C ARG A 35 5.41 16.08 -19.97
N ARG A 36 4.49 16.06 -19.00
CA ARG A 36 3.13 16.61 -19.16
C ARG A 36 3.14 18.10 -19.53
N TYR A 37 4.11 18.86 -18.99
CA TYR A 37 4.23 20.31 -19.20
C TYR A 37 5.22 20.70 -20.31
N GLY A 38 5.60 19.76 -21.18
CA GLY A 38 6.37 20.06 -22.40
C GLY A 38 7.89 19.97 -22.27
N SER A 39 8.41 19.29 -21.25
CA SER A 39 9.83 18.98 -21.17
C SER A 39 10.26 18.12 -22.38
N PRO A 40 11.27 18.55 -23.15
CA PRO A 40 11.69 17.87 -24.37
C PRO A 40 12.40 16.53 -24.11
N TRP A 41 13.10 16.39 -22.98
CA TRP A 41 13.74 15.15 -22.54
C TRP A 41 13.66 14.98 -21.01
N SER A 42 14.16 13.85 -20.52
CA SER A 42 14.41 13.56 -19.11
C SER A 42 15.72 12.78 -18.98
N TYR A 43 16.30 12.77 -17.78
CA TYR A 43 17.49 11.98 -17.47
C TYR A 43 17.08 10.67 -16.80
N ALA A 44 17.68 9.56 -17.24
CA ALA A 44 17.50 8.23 -16.70
C ALA A 44 18.84 7.49 -16.75
N ALA A 45 19.04 6.53 -15.84
CA ALA A 45 20.19 5.63 -15.92
C ALA A 45 20.03 4.70 -17.14
N LEU A 46 21.13 4.22 -17.72
CA LEU A 46 21.04 3.26 -18.82
C LEU A 46 20.50 1.91 -18.30
N GLU A 47 21.10 1.44 -17.22
CA GLU A 47 20.76 0.21 -16.50
C GLU A 47 21.04 0.38 -15.01
N LYS A 48 20.62 -0.61 -14.20
CA LYS A 48 20.90 -0.61 -12.75
C LYS A 48 22.41 -0.67 -12.51
N GLY A 49 22.91 0.13 -11.57
CA GLY A 49 24.34 0.30 -11.30
C GLY A 49 25.01 1.41 -12.12
N MET A 50 24.32 2.01 -13.10
CA MET A 50 24.77 3.17 -13.87
C MET A 50 24.02 4.46 -13.50
N GLU A 51 23.50 4.54 -12.28
CA GLU A 51 22.78 5.71 -11.79
C GLU A 51 23.73 6.88 -11.49
N LEU A 52 23.31 8.10 -11.82
CA LEU A 52 23.96 9.34 -11.39
C LEU A 52 23.82 9.57 -9.88
N PHE A 53 22.76 9.02 -9.28
CA PHE A 53 22.50 9.06 -7.85
C PHE A 53 21.64 7.85 -7.42
N PRO A 54 21.71 7.42 -6.15
CA PRO A 54 20.95 6.28 -5.67
C PRO A 54 19.44 6.38 -5.93
N GLY A 55 18.89 5.38 -6.63
CA GLY A 55 17.47 5.30 -6.95
C GLY A 55 17.00 6.15 -8.13
N GLN A 56 17.92 6.63 -8.98
CA GLN A 56 17.54 7.14 -10.30
C GLN A 56 16.87 6.02 -11.12
N ALA A 57 15.74 6.33 -11.76
CA ALA A 57 15.09 5.37 -12.65
C ALA A 57 15.95 5.11 -13.90
N THR A 58 15.94 3.86 -14.36
CA THR A 58 16.53 3.46 -15.65
C THR A 58 15.64 3.84 -16.82
N ALA A 59 16.19 3.92 -18.03
CA ALA A 59 15.42 4.19 -19.24
C ALA A 59 14.33 3.12 -19.47
N ALA A 60 14.62 1.86 -19.14
CA ALA A 60 13.63 0.78 -19.17
C ALA A 60 12.49 1.04 -18.16
N GLU A 61 12.79 1.43 -16.92
CA GLU A 61 11.75 1.74 -15.92
C GLU A 61 10.91 2.96 -16.32
N MET A 62 11.52 3.98 -16.96
CA MET A 62 10.80 5.13 -17.51
C MET A 62 9.70 4.72 -18.50
N ASP A 63 10.00 3.74 -19.36
CA ASP A 63 9.09 3.28 -20.40
C ASP A 63 8.11 2.21 -19.86
N GLU A 64 8.58 1.24 -19.08
CA GLU A 64 7.78 0.09 -18.63
C GLU A 64 6.92 0.37 -17.40
N ILE A 65 7.46 1.08 -16.41
CA ILE A 65 6.76 1.37 -15.14
C ILE A 65 5.96 2.66 -15.29
N TYR A 66 6.64 3.72 -15.71
CA TYR A 66 6.07 5.07 -15.69
C TYR A 66 5.42 5.48 -17.02
N ARG A 67 5.67 4.73 -18.10
CA ARG A 67 5.12 4.99 -19.44
C ARG A 67 5.36 6.43 -19.88
N TRP A 68 6.57 6.94 -19.64
CA TRP A 68 6.93 8.34 -19.81
C TRP A 68 6.62 8.87 -21.21
N ARG A 69 6.88 8.08 -22.25
CA ARG A 69 6.63 8.47 -23.65
C ARG A 69 5.15 8.68 -23.97
N GLU A 70 4.26 8.02 -23.22
CA GLU A 70 2.81 8.12 -23.38
C GLU A 70 2.21 9.30 -22.61
N ILE A 71 3.01 10.01 -21.81
CA ILE A 71 2.57 11.20 -21.07
C ILE A 71 2.55 12.41 -22.00
N ASP A 72 1.43 13.13 -21.95
CA ASP A 72 1.15 14.35 -22.71
C ASP A 72 0.36 15.37 -21.87
N SER A 73 -0.07 16.46 -22.50
CA SER A 73 -0.85 17.53 -21.85
C SER A 73 -2.22 17.08 -21.30
N GLN A 74 -2.82 16.03 -21.88
CA GLN A 74 -4.12 15.49 -21.51
C GLN A 74 -4.03 14.45 -20.37
N THR A 75 -2.84 13.91 -20.14
CA THR A 75 -2.58 12.89 -19.13
C THR A 75 -2.95 13.39 -17.74
N ARG A 76 -3.92 12.73 -17.09
CA ARG A 76 -4.30 12.98 -15.70
C ARG A 76 -3.40 12.14 -14.78
N PHE A 77 -2.91 12.76 -13.70
CA PHE A 77 -2.09 12.05 -12.73
C PHE A 77 -2.92 11.60 -11.52
N VAL A 78 -2.63 10.38 -11.05
CA VAL A 78 -3.03 9.87 -9.73
C VAL A 78 -1.76 9.79 -8.90
N ALA A 79 -1.70 10.50 -7.77
CA ALA A 79 -0.52 10.43 -6.92
C ALA A 79 -0.48 9.10 -6.16
N VAL A 80 0.66 8.41 -6.18
CA VAL A 80 0.93 7.22 -5.37
C VAL A 80 2.02 7.59 -4.37
N CYS A 81 1.69 7.59 -3.08
CA CYS A 81 2.59 8.10 -2.06
C CYS A 81 3.62 7.05 -1.65
N GLY A 82 4.90 7.35 -1.85
CA GLY A 82 6.01 6.44 -1.51
C GLY A 82 6.77 5.93 -2.73
N PHE A 83 7.86 5.20 -2.47
CA PHE A 83 8.83 4.72 -3.46
C PHE A 83 9.34 3.31 -3.13
N GLY A 84 8.59 2.55 -2.31
CA GLY A 84 8.90 1.18 -1.94
C GLY A 84 8.43 0.17 -2.97
N ALA A 85 8.59 -1.12 -2.64
CA ALA A 85 8.21 -2.21 -3.52
C ALA A 85 6.70 -2.27 -3.78
N ASP A 86 5.89 -2.07 -2.74
CA ASP A 86 4.42 -2.07 -2.86
C ASP A 86 3.94 -0.90 -3.72
N GLU A 87 4.45 0.31 -3.50
CA GLU A 87 4.07 1.46 -4.34
C GLU A 87 4.49 1.22 -5.79
N THR A 88 5.67 0.65 -6.02
CA THR A 88 6.14 0.29 -7.37
C THR A 88 5.24 -0.75 -8.02
N ALA A 89 4.80 -1.77 -7.28
CA ALA A 89 3.86 -2.77 -7.78
C ALA A 89 2.51 -2.13 -8.17
N VAL A 90 1.97 -1.28 -7.31
CA VAL A 90 0.75 -0.51 -7.56
C VAL A 90 0.90 0.36 -8.81
N LEU A 91 2.00 1.11 -8.93
CA LEU A 91 2.34 1.93 -10.10
C LEU A 91 2.32 1.11 -11.39
N ARG A 92 3.03 -0.03 -11.43
CA ARG A 92 3.10 -0.90 -12.61
C ARG A 92 1.73 -1.44 -13.00
N ILE A 93 0.97 -1.97 -12.04
CA ILE A 93 -0.33 -2.59 -12.28
C ILE A 93 -1.34 -1.55 -12.78
N LEU A 94 -1.46 -0.41 -12.10
CA LEU A 94 -2.41 0.63 -12.48
C LEU A 94 -2.04 1.27 -13.82
N ASN A 95 -0.76 1.57 -14.08
CA ASN A 95 -0.34 2.12 -15.37
C ASN A 95 -0.58 1.15 -16.52
N ALA A 96 -0.32 -0.15 -16.32
CA ALA A 96 -0.66 -1.17 -17.31
C ALA A 96 -2.18 -1.25 -17.54
N GLY A 97 -2.98 -1.20 -16.47
CA GLY A 97 -4.44 -1.16 -16.56
C GLY A 97 -4.96 0.07 -17.32
N PHE A 98 -4.44 1.26 -17.01
CA PHE A 98 -4.85 2.49 -17.71
C PHE A 98 -4.45 2.47 -19.18
N ALA A 99 -3.29 1.91 -19.51
CA ALA A 99 -2.86 1.74 -20.90
C ALA A 99 -3.73 0.72 -21.65
N HIS A 100 -4.08 -0.42 -21.02
CA HIS A 100 -4.98 -1.42 -21.57
C HIS A 100 -6.35 -0.83 -21.92
N GLU A 101 -6.91 0.00 -21.03
CA GLU A 101 -8.18 0.71 -21.24
C GLU A 101 -8.05 1.96 -22.13
N GLN A 102 -6.86 2.25 -22.66
CA GLN A 102 -6.56 3.43 -23.49
C GLN A 102 -6.92 4.76 -22.81
N LEU A 103 -6.78 4.82 -21.49
CA LEU A 103 -7.07 6.00 -20.70
C LEU A 103 -5.82 6.87 -20.54
N PRO A 104 -5.94 8.20 -20.70
CA PRO A 104 -4.85 9.14 -20.46
C PRO A 104 -4.73 9.40 -18.94
N ILE A 105 -4.54 8.35 -18.15
CA ILE A 105 -4.33 8.41 -16.71
C ILE A 105 -3.00 7.73 -16.40
N ARG A 106 -2.11 8.38 -15.66
CA ARG A 106 -0.86 7.77 -15.20
C ARG A 106 -0.69 7.97 -13.70
N CYS A 107 -0.10 6.98 -13.05
CA CYS A 107 0.29 7.07 -11.67
C CYS A 107 1.58 7.88 -11.56
N LEU A 108 1.61 8.81 -10.60
CA LEU A 108 2.71 9.70 -10.30
C LEU A 108 3.28 9.30 -8.93
N PRO A 109 4.49 8.75 -8.83
CA PRO A 109 5.15 8.55 -7.55
C PRO A 109 5.28 9.90 -6.86
N PHE A 110 4.97 9.97 -5.57
CA PHE A 110 4.88 11.25 -4.87
C PHE A 110 5.39 11.14 -3.44
N LEU A 111 6.30 12.04 -3.06
CA LEU A 111 6.74 12.16 -1.68
C LEU A 111 5.81 13.13 -0.94
N LEU A 112 5.01 12.61 -0.01
CA LEU A 112 4.07 13.41 0.79
C LEU A 112 4.34 13.23 2.29
N ASP A 113 5.27 14.03 2.82
CA ASP A 113 5.67 13.94 4.23
C ASP A 113 4.79 14.77 5.16
N ARG A 114 4.25 15.89 4.65
CA ARG A 114 3.43 16.84 5.41
C ARG A 114 2.16 17.14 4.64
N LEU A 115 1.08 17.32 5.39
CA LEU A 115 -0.24 17.65 4.83
C LEU A 115 -0.51 19.16 4.82
N ASP A 116 0.47 19.97 5.22
CA ASP A 116 0.40 21.42 5.12
C ASP A 116 0.26 21.83 3.64
N ASN A 117 -0.64 22.77 3.36
CA ASN A 117 -0.94 23.22 1.99
C ASN A 117 -1.41 22.11 1.03
N PHE A 118 -1.91 20.97 1.54
CA PHE A 118 -2.34 19.83 0.74
C PHE A 118 -3.25 20.25 -0.44
N GLU A 119 -4.35 20.95 -0.17
CA GLU A 119 -5.30 21.34 -1.22
C GLU A 119 -4.66 22.21 -2.30
N LYS A 120 -3.94 23.27 -1.90
CA LYS A 120 -3.24 24.17 -2.81
C LYS A 120 -2.21 23.42 -3.66
N MET A 121 -1.53 22.44 -3.07
CA MET A 121 -0.53 21.65 -3.78
C MET A 121 -1.16 20.81 -4.90
N PHE A 122 -2.18 20.03 -4.57
CA PHE A 122 -2.84 19.15 -5.52
C PHE A 122 -3.66 19.93 -6.57
N GLU A 123 -4.15 21.12 -6.23
CA GLU A 123 -4.76 22.05 -7.18
C GLU A 123 -3.77 22.55 -8.24
N ILE A 124 -2.61 23.07 -7.83
CA ILE A 124 -1.56 23.54 -8.76
C ILE A 124 -1.08 22.42 -9.66
N LEU A 125 -0.92 21.21 -9.11
CA LEU A 125 -0.49 20.04 -9.87
C LEU A 125 -1.58 19.44 -10.76
N LYS A 126 -2.84 19.89 -10.62
CA LYS A 126 -4.02 19.35 -11.31
C LYS A 126 -4.18 17.84 -11.09
N ILE A 127 -4.04 17.42 -9.83
CA ILE A 127 -4.20 16.04 -9.38
C ILE A 127 -5.43 15.96 -8.48
N SER A 128 -6.34 15.05 -8.80
CA SER A 128 -7.63 14.90 -8.10
C SER A 128 -7.77 13.57 -7.36
N ALA A 129 -6.72 12.75 -7.32
CA ALA A 129 -6.71 11.47 -6.63
C ALA A 129 -5.34 11.14 -6.06
N VAL A 130 -5.32 10.55 -4.87
CA VAL A 130 -4.11 10.13 -4.16
C VAL A 130 -4.32 8.75 -3.55
N LEU A 131 -3.33 7.87 -3.71
CA LEU A 131 -3.20 6.57 -3.07
C LEU A 131 -2.12 6.69 -1.97
N PRO A 132 -2.50 6.95 -0.71
CA PRO A 132 -1.56 7.01 0.41
C PRO A 132 -1.01 5.62 0.76
N ASP A 133 0.23 5.56 1.26
CA ASP A 133 0.80 4.35 1.86
C ASP A 133 0.12 4.02 3.21
N GLY A 134 0.44 2.86 3.78
CA GLY A 134 -0.13 2.41 5.06
C GLY A 134 0.13 3.37 6.24
N ARG A 135 1.18 4.19 6.17
CA ARG A 135 1.52 5.18 7.22
C ARG A 135 0.72 6.47 7.05
N LEU A 136 0.68 6.99 5.83
CA LEU A 136 -0.01 8.23 5.49
C LEU A 136 -1.53 8.06 5.54
N GLY A 137 -2.04 6.87 5.23
CA GLY A 137 -3.49 6.60 5.23
C GLY A 137 -4.17 6.85 6.58
N GLY A 138 -3.42 6.77 7.70
CA GLY A 138 -3.93 7.12 9.03
C GLY A 138 -3.98 8.62 9.33
N LYS A 139 -3.28 9.44 8.54
CA LYS A 139 -3.23 10.92 8.68
C LYS A 139 -4.03 11.63 7.60
N ILE A 140 -4.28 10.98 6.46
CA ILE A 140 -4.87 11.58 5.27
C ILE A 140 -6.29 12.11 5.52
N LEU A 141 -7.01 11.55 6.49
CA LEU A 141 -8.36 12.01 6.88
C LEU A 141 -8.37 13.34 7.63
N SER A 142 -7.20 13.92 7.94
CA SER A 142 -7.12 15.33 8.40
C SER A 142 -7.37 16.34 7.28
N VAL A 143 -7.19 15.92 6.02
CA VAL A 143 -7.40 16.76 4.82
C VAL A 143 -8.50 16.21 3.89
N ALA A 144 -9.11 15.07 4.25
CA ALA A 144 -10.18 14.43 3.49
C ALA A 144 -11.29 13.94 4.43
N LYS A 145 -12.54 14.06 4.01
CA LYS A 145 -13.67 13.50 4.75
C LYS A 145 -13.77 12.00 4.50
N PRO A 146 -14.17 11.18 5.50
CA PRO A 146 -14.50 9.78 5.24
C PRO A 146 -15.62 9.67 4.20
N GLY A 147 -15.37 8.89 3.14
CA GLY A 147 -16.29 8.62 2.04
C GLY A 147 -17.11 7.33 2.24
N ASP A 148 -16.75 6.51 3.23
CA ASP A 148 -17.49 5.31 3.63
C ASP A 148 -17.34 5.04 5.14
N ASP A 149 -18.19 4.13 5.66
CA ASP A 149 -18.18 3.76 7.08
C ASP A 149 -16.89 3.07 7.50
N SER A 150 -16.23 2.35 6.60
CA SER A 150 -14.95 1.70 6.91
C SER A 150 -13.87 2.73 7.18
N ALA A 151 -13.72 3.75 6.32
CA ALA A 151 -12.74 4.81 6.49
C ALA A 151 -13.01 5.64 7.74
N LYS A 152 -14.29 5.89 8.05
CA LYS A 152 -14.70 6.58 9.27
C LYS A 152 -14.33 5.78 10.52
N ALA A 153 -14.72 4.52 10.57
CA ALA A 153 -14.52 3.66 11.72
C ALA A 153 -13.05 3.28 11.92
N SER A 154 -12.30 3.00 10.85
CA SER A 154 -10.87 2.68 10.95
C SER A 154 -9.96 3.91 11.02
N GLN A 155 -10.51 5.10 10.81
CA GLN A 155 -9.75 6.35 10.65
C GLN A 155 -8.57 6.17 9.69
N PHE A 156 -8.84 5.50 8.57
CA PHE A 156 -7.84 5.15 7.56
C PHE A 156 -8.45 5.22 6.17
N ALA A 157 -7.72 5.77 5.21
CA ALA A 157 -8.07 5.68 3.80
C ALA A 157 -6.82 5.34 2.99
N ASP A 158 -6.96 4.41 2.05
CA ASP A 158 -5.94 4.02 1.07
C ASP A 158 -6.24 4.57 -0.35
N LEU A 159 -7.32 5.34 -0.46
CA LEU A 159 -7.69 6.11 -1.65
C LEU A 159 -8.40 7.38 -1.20
N ILE A 160 -7.94 8.53 -1.70
CA ILE A 160 -8.70 9.79 -1.60
C ILE A 160 -8.94 10.36 -2.99
N ILE A 161 -10.16 10.86 -3.24
CA ILE A 161 -10.58 11.46 -4.51
C ILE A 161 -11.28 12.78 -4.24
N ARG A 162 -10.96 13.80 -5.04
CA ARG A 162 -11.68 15.08 -5.04
C ARG A 162 -12.99 14.95 -5.80
N LYS A 163 -14.12 15.10 -5.10
CA LYS A 163 -15.50 15.10 -5.64
C LYS A 163 -16.22 16.34 -5.15
N ASN A 164 -16.89 17.08 -6.04
CA ASN A 164 -17.65 18.29 -5.70
C ASN A 164 -16.85 19.27 -4.81
N ASP A 165 -15.59 19.52 -5.20
CA ASP A 165 -14.63 20.36 -4.46
C ASP A 165 -14.29 19.91 -3.04
N GLN A 166 -14.56 18.65 -2.68
CA GLN A 166 -14.15 18.07 -1.40
C GLN A 166 -13.38 16.77 -1.61
N TRP A 167 -12.34 16.56 -0.81
CA TRP A 167 -11.62 15.29 -0.76
C TRP A 167 -12.43 14.28 0.06
N GLN A 168 -12.67 13.11 -0.54
CA GLN A 168 -13.32 11.98 0.12
C GLN A 168 -12.37 10.79 0.17
N GLY A 169 -12.23 10.18 1.34
CA GLY A 169 -11.35 9.05 1.58
C GLY A 169 -12.07 7.72 1.77
N TYR A 170 -11.59 6.69 1.09
CA TYR A 170 -12.16 5.35 1.06
C TYR A 170 -11.15 4.34 1.59
N ASN A 171 -11.66 3.26 2.16
CA ASN A 171 -10.85 2.15 2.68
C ASN A 171 -11.12 0.88 1.86
N CYS A 172 -10.22 0.59 0.92
CA CYS A 172 -10.36 -0.49 -0.05
C CYS A 172 -9.74 -1.81 0.44
N LEU A 173 -8.80 -1.77 1.39
CA LEU A 173 -8.01 -2.91 1.83
C LEU A 173 -8.83 -4.03 2.52
N TRP A 174 -9.70 -3.69 3.47
CA TRP A 174 -10.26 -4.70 4.39
C TRP A 174 -11.08 -5.79 3.68
N ARG A 175 -11.78 -5.45 2.59
CA ARG A 175 -12.68 -6.40 1.91
C ARG A 175 -11.90 -7.56 1.29
N GLY A 176 -10.87 -7.23 0.50
CA GLY A 176 -10.00 -8.23 -0.14
C GLY A 176 -9.24 -9.05 0.88
N ALA A 177 -8.74 -8.40 1.95
CA ALA A 177 -8.02 -9.05 3.02
C ALA A 177 -8.89 -10.10 3.75
N LEU A 178 -10.10 -9.71 4.19
CA LEU A 178 -10.98 -10.61 4.92
C LEU A 178 -11.55 -11.71 4.02
N THR A 179 -11.83 -11.42 2.76
CA THR A 179 -12.28 -12.44 1.80
C THR A 179 -11.20 -13.49 1.56
N SER A 180 -9.94 -13.07 1.42
CA SER A 180 -8.81 -13.99 1.26
C SER A 180 -8.54 -14.79 2.52
N LEU A 181 -8.64 -14.16 3.69
CA LEU A 181 -8.52 -14.83 4.98
C LEU A 181 -9.60 -15.89 5.18
N GLU A 182 -10.87 -15.57 4.93
CA GLU A 182 -11.97 -16.52 5.04
C GLU A 182 -11.80 -17.69 4.07
N LYS A 183 -11.40 -17.44 2.81
CA LYS A 183 -11.09 -18.50 1.85
C LYS A 183 -10.01 -19.46 2.37
N ALA A 184 -8.97 -18.94 3.03
CA ALA A 184 -7.93 -19.77 3.63
C ALA A 184 -8.45 -20.57 4.85
N LEU A 185 -9.42 -20.03 5.58
CA LEU A 185 -9.98 -20.67 6.78
C LEU A 185 -11.05 -21.73 6.50
N ARG A 186 -11.68 -21.68 5.33
CA ARG A 186 -12.75 -22.61 4.95
C ARG A 186 -12.29 -24.05 5.04
N LYS A 187 -13.09 -24.86 5.73
CA LYS A 187 -12.89 -26.31 5.81
C LYS A 187 -13.61 -27.07 4.69
N SER A 188 -14.66 -26.46 4.13
CA SER A 188 -15.49 -26.96 3.04
C SER A 188 -16.18 -25.78 2.33
N ASP A 189 -16.74 -26.02 1.15
CA ASP A 189 -17.44 -24.99 0.37
C ASP A 189 -18.71 -24.47 1.07
N ASP A 190 -19.34 -25.30 1.92
CA ASP A 190 -20.55 -24.95 2.70
C ASP A 190 -20.25 -24.16 3.99
N ASP A 191 -18.99 -23.84 4.29
CA ASP A 191 -18.63 -23.03 5.46
C ASP A 191 -18.92 -21.54 5.19
N GLU A 192 -20.15 -21.15 5.49
CA GLU A 192 -20.64 -19.78 5.29
C GLU A 192 -20.02 -18.76 6.24
N ARG A 193 -19.44 -19.20 7.37
CA ARG A 193 -18.87 -18.31 8.40
C ARG A 193 -17.50 -18.79 8.90
N PRO A 194 -16.43 -18.69 8.07
CA PRO A 194 -15.14 -19.27 8.40
C PRO A 194 -14.43 -18.66 9.62
N LEU A 195 -14.86 -17.46 10.05
CA LEU A 195 -14.35 -16.74 11.22
C LEU A 195 -15.14 -17.03 12.51
N ASP A 196 -16.30 -17.68 12.44
CA ASP A 196 -17.10 -17.98 13.62
C ASP A 196 -16.30 -18.86 14.59
N ARG A 197 -16.29 -18.47 15.87
CA ARG A 197 -15.59 -19.16 16.96
C ARG A 197 -14.08 -19.26 16.81
N ARG A 198 -13.46 -18.50 15.89
CA ARG A 198 -12.00 -18.39 15.77
C ARG A 198 -11.50 -17.13 16.43
N ASN A 199 -10.41 -17.25 17.17
CA ASN A 199 -9.75 -16.11 17.79
C ASN A 199 -8.71 -15.53 16.82
N ALA A 200 -8.98 -14.34 16.29
CA ALA A 200 -8.03 -13.58 15.51
C ALA A 200 -7.20 -12.64 16.40
N LEU A 201 -5.88 -12.74 16.31
CA LEU A 201 -4.95 -11.83 16.96
C LEU A 201 -4.31 -10.92 15.92
N VAL A 202 -4.58 -9.61 16.03
CA VAL A 202 -3.92 -8.58 15.22
C VAL A 202 -2.67 -8.14 15.95
N ILE A 203 -1.52 -8.28 15.29
CA ILE A 203 -0.21 -7.84 15.78
C ILE A 203 0.15 -6.53 15.08
N GLY A 204 0.14 -5.44 15.85
CA GLY A 204 0.48 -4.10 15.38
C GLY A 204 -0.50 -3.03 15.81
N ALA A 205 0.02 -1.86 16.17
CA ALA A 205 -0.78 -0.69 16.54
C ALA A 205 -0.75 0.38 15.43
N THR A 206 -1.12 -0.01 14.21
CA THR A 206 -1.06 0.83 13.01
C THR A 206 -2.45 1.20 12.47
N PRO A 207 -2.56 2.21 11.59
CA PRO A 207 -3.81 2.47 10.87
C PRO A 207 -4.31 1.27 10.06
N THR A 208 -3.39 0.49 9.48
CA THR A 208 -3.69 -0.78 8.82
C THR A 208 -4.30 -1.79 9.80
N ALA A 209 -3.75 -1.94 11.01
CA ALA A 209 -4.33 -2.82 12.04
C ALA A 209 -5.80 -2.47 12.33
N ARG A 210 -6.15 -1.18 12.45
CA ARG A 210 -7.54 -0.72 12.64
C ARG A 210 -8.46 -1.15 11.49
N THR A 211 -7.95 -1.11 10.25
CA THR A 211 -8.67 -1.56 9.06
C THR A 211 -8.98 -3.07 9.12
N LEU A 212 -8.04 -3.88 9.59
CA LEU A 212 -8.24 -5.33 9.70
C LEU A 212 -9.14 -5.69 10.89
N ILE A 213 -9.01 -4.99 12.03
CA ILE A 213 -9.92 -5.13 13.18
C ILE A 213 -11.36 -4.79 12.77
N TYR A 214 -11.55 -3.67 12.06
CA TYR A 214 -12.84 -3.30 11.50
C TYR A 214 -13.41 -4.43 10.61
N GLY A 215 -12.58 -4.97 9.72
CA GLY A 215 -12.96 -6.06 8.83
C GLY A 215 -13.40 -7.31 9.58
N VAL A 216 -12.62 -7.78 10.57
CA VAL A 216 -12.96 -8.96 11.38
C VAL A 216 -14.26 -8.73 12.16
N LYS A 217 -14.42 -7.58 12.83
CA LYS A 217 -15.69 -7.25 13.53
C LYS A 217 -16.88 -7.20 12.59
N ARG A 218 -16.71 -6.64 11.39
CA ARG A 218 -17.78 -6.58 10.37
C ARG A 218 -18.17 -7.96 9.85
N ARG A 219 -17.29 -8.95 9.98
CA ARG A 219 -17.57 -10.38 9.71
C ARG A 219 -17.97 -11.16 10.97
N HIS A 220 -18.27 -10.47 12.08
CA HIS A 220 -18.65 -11.08 13.36
C HIS A 220 -17.59 -12.00 13.99
N GLY A 221 -16.32 -11.89 13.56
CA GLY A 221 -15.22 -12.66 14.14
C GLY A 221 -14.77 -12.14 15.51
N LEU A 222 -14.18 -13.02 16.32
CA LEU A 222 -13.55 -12.65 17.59
C LEU A 222 -12.16 -12.10 17.29
N VAL A 223 -11.88 -10.87 17.73
CA VAL A 223 -10.59 -10.21 17.49
C VAL A 223 -10.00 -9.64 18.76
N SER A 224 -8.68 -9.79 18.90
CA SER A 224 -7.85 -9.16 19.92
C SER A 224 -6.69 -8.41 19.25
N ILE A 225 -6.08 -7.47 19.96
CA ILE A 225 -4.91 -6.73 19.49
C ILE A 225 -3.76 -6.81 20.48
N THR A 226 -2.54 -6.89 19.94
CA THR A 226 -1.27 -6.73 20.66
C THR A 226 -0.29 -5.94 19.79
N ALA A 227 0.69 -5.26 20.38
CA ALA A 227 1.73 -4.54 19.64
C ALA A 227 2.96 -4.34 20.55
N GLY A 228 4.12 -3.98 19.97
CA GLY A 228 5.29 -3.59 20.76
C GLY A 228 5.06 -2.33 21.63
N ASP A 229 4.05 -1.53 21.29
CA ASP A 229 3.57 -0.38 22.04
C ASP A 229 2.20 -0.71 22.65
N ASP A 230 2.22 -1.22 23.89
CA ASP A 230 1.05 -1.66 24.64
C ASP A 230 0.03 -0.52 24.86
N GLU A 231 0.49 0.71 25.10
CA GLU A 231 -0.38 1.88 25.29
C GLU A 231 -1.20 2.17 24.03
N ARG A 232 -0.55 2.18 22.85
CA ARG A 232 -1.25 2.37 21.58
C ARG A 232 -2.21 1.23 21.27
N ALA A 233 -1.80 -0.02 21.53
CA ALA A 233 -2.68 -1.17 21.33
C ALA A 233 -3.92 -1.12 22.23
N GLN A 234 -3.77 -0.66 23.48
CA GLN A 234 -4.88 -0.48 24.41
C GLN A 234 -5.87 0.60 23.93
N LEU A 235 -5.37 1.73 23.40
CA LEU A 235 -6.23 2.78 22.81
C LEU A 235 -7.03 2.26 21.62
N ILE A 236 -6.42 1.46 20.73
CA ILE A 236 -7.12 0.84 19.61
C ILE A 236 -8.13 -0.20 20.12
N ALA A 237 -7.78 -0.98 21.15
CA ALA A 237 -8.69 -1.96 21.73
C ALA A 237 -9.96 -1.31 22.29
N GLN A 238 -9.80 -0.18 23.00
CA GLN A 238 -10.93 0.63 23.48
C GLN A 238 -11.76 1.21 22.33
N MET A 239 -11.08 1.77 21.31
CA MET A 239 -11.75 2.35 20.14
C MET A 239 -12.68 1.36 19.45
N PHE A 240 -12.31 0.08 19.41
CA PHE A 240 -13.10 -0.97 18.77
C PHE A 240 -13.90 -1.82 19.73
N ASP A 241 -13.83 -1.62 21.05
CA ASP A 241 -14.40 -2.52 22.05
C ASP A 241 -14.00 -3.99 21.79
N ILE A 242 -12.69 -4.25 21.90
CA ILE A 242 -12.08 -5.57 21.71
C ILE A 242 -11.06 -5.84 22.83
N ARG A 243 -10.62 -7.09 22.95
CA ARG A 243 -9.60 -7.46 23.94
C ARG A 243 -8.23 -6.94 23.53
N PHE A 244 -7.61 -6.21 24.46
CA PHE A 244 -6.17 -5.93 24.43
C PHE A 244 -5.39 -7.11 25.05
N VAL A 245 -4.29 -7.49 24.40
CA VAL A 245 -3.35 -8.51 24.88
C VAL A 245 -1.99 -7.82 25.07
N PRO A 246 -1.52 -7.67 26.32
CA PRO A 246 -0.16 -7.19 26.59
C PRO A 246 0.87 -8.00 25.83
N VAL A 247 1.87 -7.36 25.23
CA VAL A 247 2.88 -8.05 24.39
C VAL A 247 3.59 -9.19 25.12
N ILE A 248 3.77 -9.04 26.44
CA ILE A 248 4.37 -10.08 27.30
C ILE A 248 3.55 -11.38 27.34
N ASN A 249 2.22 -11.28 27.16
CA ASN A 249 1.31 -12.42 27.15
C ASN A 249 1.06 -12.99 25.74
N LEU A 250 1.75 -12.47 24.72
CA LEU A 250 1.61 -12.93 23.33
C LEU A 250 1.76 -14.45 23.22
N TYR A 251 2.81 -15.00 23.83
CA TYR A 251 3.17 -16.42 23.72
C TYR A 251 2.22 -17.37 24.46
N ASP A 252 1.45 -16.84 25.43
CA ASP A 252 0.46 -17.59 26.20
C ASP A 252 -0.96 -17.38 25.66
N THR A 253 -1.12 -16.55 24.62
CA THR A 253 -2.42 -16.25 24.02
C THR A 253 -2.77 -17.28 22.96
N LEU A 254 -3.86 -18.00 23.17
CA LEU A 254 -4.44 -18.91 22.19
C LEU A 254 -5.13 -18.12 21.07
N CYS A 255 -4.70 -18.33 19.82
CA CYS A 255 -5.33 -17.77 18.64
C CYS A 255 -5.26 -18.74 17.45
N ASP A 256 -6.30 -18.75 16.63
CA ASP A 256 -6.38 -19.55 15.40
C ASP A 256 -5.87 -18.77 14.19
N VAL A 257 -5.97 -17.45 14.25
CA VAL A 257 -5.63 -16.53 13.17
C VAL A 257 -4.65 -15.49 13.68
N VAL A 258 -3.56 -15.28 12.95
CA VAL A 258 -2.59 -14.21 13.20
C VAL A 258 -2.63 -13.24 12.03
N ILE A 259 -2.89 -11.97 12.31
CA ILE A 259 -2.87 -10.89 11.32
C ILE A 259 -1.73 -9.94 11.66
N ILE A 260 -0.68 -9.92 10.84
CA ILE A 260 0.49 -9.06 11.01
C ILE A 260 0.22 -7.75 10.26
N ALA A 261 0.24 -6.63 11.00
CA ALA A 261 -0.08 -5.31 10.47
C ALA A 261 0.91 -4.22 10.96
N ASP A 262 2.11 -4.60 11.39
CA ASP A 262 3.16 -3.68 11.81
C ASP A 262 4.45 -3.89 10.99
N ASN A 263 4.79 -2.90 10.16
CA ASN A 263 5.96 -2.94 9.29
C ASN A 263 7.27 -2.76 10.08
N ASN A 264 7.21 -2.34 11.34
CA ASN A 264 8.38 -2.21 12.22
C ASN A 264 8.56 -3.43 13.13
N LEU A 265 7.75 -4.48 12.94
CA LEU A 265 7.89 -5.70 13.71
C LEU A 265 9.18 -6.40 13.31
N GLU A 266 10.23 -6.20 14.09
CA GLU A 266 11.48 -6.90 13.83
C GLU A 266 11.35 -8.39 14.16
N HIS A 267 11.89 -9.24 13.29
CA HIS A 267 12.02 -10.67 13.53
C HIS A 267 13.21 -10.96 14.45
N GLY A 268 13.03 -11.82 15.47
CA GLY A 268 14.15 -12.41 16.19
C GLY A 268 13.86 -12.74 17.65
N ARG A 269 14.91 -13.07 18.40
CA ARG A 269 14.82 -13.63 19.76
C ARG A 269 14.96 -12.60 20.89
N LEU A 270 15.21 -11.33 20.56
CA LEU A 270 15.38 -10.25 21.55
C LEU A 270 14.02 -9.73 22.04
N LYS A 271 13.99 -9.11 23.22
CA LYS A 271 12.78 -8.69 23.97
C LYS A 271 11.79 -7.76 23.25
N GLN A 272 12.13 -7.25 22.06
CA GLN A 272 11.29 -6.33 21.26
C GLN A 272 10.98 -6.88 19.86
N LYS A 273 11.42 -8.11 19.57
CA LYS A 273 11.22 -8.78 18.29
C LYS A 273 10.18 -9.88 18.42
N LEU A 274 9.40 -10.13 17.37
CA LEU A 274 8.50 -11.28 17.35
C LEU A 274 9.33 -12.54 17.19
N ASN A 275 9.32 -13.41 18.20
CA ASN A 275 9.92 -14.73 18.06
C ASN A 275 9.00 -15.61 17.22
N PRO A 276 9.44 -16.11 16.04
CA PRO A 276 8.61 -16.95 15.17
C PRO A 276 8.20 -18.26 15.82
N SER A 277 8.85 -18.66 16.93
CA SER A 277 8.37 -19.74 17.77
C SER A 277 7.03 -19.44 18.43
N PHE A 278 6.36 -18.33 18.15
CA PHE A 278 4.93 -18.14 18.41
C PHE A 278 4.06 -18.85 17.37
N LEU A 279 4.49 -18.89 16.11
CA LEU A 279 3.73 -19.43 14.99
C LEU A 279 3.66 -20.97 15.05
N ARG A 280 2.47 -21.52 14.82
CA ARG A 280 2.16 -22.95 14.91
C ARG A 280 1.39 -23.41 13.68
N SER A 281 1.58 -24.67 13.28
CA SER A 281 1.00 -25.23 12.06
C SER A 281 -0.53 -25.18 11.96
N HIS A 282 -1.25 -25.16 13.08
CA HIS A 282 -2.70 -25.03 13.09
C HIS A 282 -3.18 -23.59 12.82
N MET A 283 -2.30 -22.60 12.90
CA MET A 283 -2.64 -21.19 12.73
C MET A 283 -2.76 -20.83 11.25
N THR A 284 -3.68 -19.92 10.96
CA THR A 284 -3.74 -19.22 9.66
C THR A 284 -3.11 -17.84 9.80
N VAL A 285 -2.16 -17.51 8.92
CA VAL A 285 -1.37 -16.28 9.02
C VAL A 285 -1.61 -15.40 7.80
N LEU A 286 -2.04 -14.17 8.07
CA LEU A 286 -2.15 -13.10 7.10
C LEU A 286 -1.13 -12.01 7.46
N ASP A 287 -0.32 -11.61 6.50
CA ASP A 287 0.56 -10.45 6.63
C ASP A 287 0.14 -9.38 5.61
N VAL A 288 -0.17 -8.19 6.10
CA VAL A 288 -0.57 -7.02 5.28
C VAL A 288 0.48 -5.91 5.32
N THR A 289 1.66 -6.17 5.88
CA THR A 289 2.76 -5.21 5.94
C THR A 289 3.43 -5.00 4.58
N SER A 290 3.39 -6.03 3.73
CA SER A 290 3.62 -5.94 2.29
C SER A 290 2.65 -6.84 1.54
N LEU A 291 2.10 -6.32 0.43
CA LEU A 291 1.19 -7.08 -0.42
C LEU A 291 1.87 -7.57 -1.70
N SER A 292 2.96 -6.95 -2.13
CA SER A 292 3.69 -7.30 -3.35
C SER A 292 4.88 -8.23 -3.11
N GLN A 293 5.41 -8.29 -1.89
CA GLN A 293 6.56 -9.12 -1.54
C GLN A 293 6.25 -10.07 -0.38
N GLU A 294 6.90 -11.23 -0.39
CA GLU A 294 6.86 -12.13 0.76
C GLU A 294 7.77 -11.57 1.86
N THR A 295 7.22 -11.41 3.06
CA THR A 295 7.96 -10.94 4.24
C THR A 295 8.69 -12.11 4.89
N GLU A 296 9.74 -11.83 5.67
CA GLU A 296 10.46 -12.86 6.42
C GLU A 296 9.54 -13.62 7.38
N LEU A 297 8.64 -12.91 8.08
CA LEU A 297 7.68 -13.53 9.00
C LEU A 297 6.69 -14.44 8.30
N LEU A 298 6.24 -14.07 7.08
CA LEU A 298 5.36 -14.91 6.29
C LEU A 298 6.09 -16.15 5.75
N GLY A 299 7.35 -15.99 5.35
CA GLY A 299 8.24 -17.10 5.00
C GLY A 299 8.41 -18.09 6.16
N GLU A 300 8.59 -17.57 7.38
CA GLU A 300 8.69 -18.40 8.59
C GLU A 300 7.39 -19.08 8.99
N ALA A 301 6.26 -18.39 8.84
CA ALA A 301 4.93 -19.00 9.02
C ALA A 301 4.79 -20.23 8.11
N ARG A 302 5.16 -20.08 6.83
CA ARG A 302 5.14 -21.16 5.84
C ARG A 302 6.09 -22.30 6.23
N TYR A 303 7.33 -21.97 6.61
CA TYR A 303 8.33 -22.97 7.04
C TYR A 303 7.83 -23.81 8.23
N ARG A 304 7.10 -23.17 9.16
CA ARG A 304 6.49 -23.82 10.34
C ARG A 304 5.18 -24.54 10.06
N GLY A 305 4.76 -24.60 8.80
CA GLY A 305 3.56 -25.30 8.37
C GLY A 305 2.26 -24.56 8.70
N CYS A 306 2.29 -23.25 8.95
CA CYS A 306 1.07 -22.46 9.09
C CYS A 306 0.35 -22.38 7.74
N ASN A 307 -0.97 -22.18 7.79
CA ASN A 307 -1.76 -21.88 6.61
C ASN A 307 -1.60 -20.39 6.24
N VAL A 308 -0.80 -20.09 5.22
CA VAL A 308 -0.47 -18.72 4.82
C VAL A 308 -1.49 -18.16 3.82
N VAL A 309 -2.05 -16.99 4.11
CA VAL A 309 -2.98 -16.29 3.21
C VAL A 309 -2.19 -15.62 2.08
N GLY A 310 -2.60 -15.88 0.83
CA GLY A 310 -1.99 -15.26 -0.34
C GLY A 310 -2.36 -13.78 -0.49
N THR A 311 -1.34 -12.91 -0.55
CA THR A 311 -1.51 -11.45 -0.68
C THR A 311 -1.90 -10.99 -2.09
N ARG A 312 -1.66 -11.82 -3.12
CA ARG A 312 -2.01 -11.51 -4.53
C ARG A 312 -3.48 -11.11 -4.68
N GLU A 313 -4.39 -11.92 -4.14
CA GLU A 313 -5.84 -11.68 -4.26
C GLU A 313 -6.27 -10.44 -3.48
N ILE A 314 -5.61 -10.18 -2.35
CA ILE A 314 -5.83 -8.98 -1.54
C ILE A 314 -5.50 -7.73 -2.35
N LEU A 315 -4.32 -7.71 -2.99
CA LEU A 315 -3.91 -6.59 -3.83
C LEU A 315 -4.82 -6.44 -5.05
N LEU A 316 -5.19 -7.54 -5.72
CA LEU A 316 -6.10 -7.50 -6.87
C LEU A 316 -7.45 -6.89 -6.50
N ASP A 317 -8.07 -7.34 -5.40
CA ASP A 317 -9.37 -6.83 -4.96
C ASP A 317 -9.29 -5.36 -4.54
N GLN A 318 -8.23 -4.98 -3.82
CA GLN A 318 -7.98 -3.58 -3.46
C GLN A 318 -7.84 -2.71 -4.72
N LEU A 319 -7.01 -3.12 -5.68
CA LEU A 319 -6.76 -2.37 -6.90
C LEU A 319 -7.95 -2.36 -7.84
N ARG A 320 -8.82 -3.39 -7.85
CA ARG A 320 -10.08 -3.35 -8.61
C ARG A 320 -10.99 -2.22 -8.13
N VAL A 321 -11.16 -2.08 -6.81
CA VAL A 321 -11.97 -1.00 -6.23
C VAL A 321 -11.37 0.37 -6.54
N GLN A 322 -10.05 0.51 -6.36
CA GLN A 322 -9.36 1.76 -6.65
C GLN A 322 -9.39 2.11 -8.13
N PHE A 323 -9.07 1.17 -9.02
CA PHE A 323 -9.09 1.35 -10.46
C PHE A 323 -10.48 1.75 -10.95
N LYS A 324 -11.53 1.08 -10.47
CA LYS A 324 -12.92 1.47 -10.79
C LYS A 324 -13.24 2.89 -10.37
N ALA A 325 -12.81 3.30 -9.18
CA ALA A 325 -13.02 4.66 -8.70
C ALA A 325 -12.23 5.72 -9.50
N LEU A 326 -11.05 5.38 -10.03
CA LEU A 326 -10.16 6.27 -10.77
C LEU A 326 -10.50 6.35 -12.27
N ALA A 327 -10.86 5.22 -12.88
CA ALA A 327 -11.04 5.04 -14.33
C ALA A 327 -12.50 4.86 -14.76
N GLY A 328 -13.41 4.48 -13.86
CA GLY A 328 -14.78 4.09 -14.22
C GLY A 328 -14.85 2.77 -15.01
N LYS A 329 -13.77 1.97 -14.99
CA LYS A 329 -13.61 0.68 -15.69
C LYS A 329 -13.18 -0.39 -14.68
N GLU A 330 -13.27 -1.66 -15.07
CA GLU A 330 -12.77 -2.76 -14.25
C GLU A 330 -11.30 -3.04 -14.58
N LEU A 331 -10.50 -3.37 -13.56
CA LEU A 331 -9.12 -3.79 -13.79
C LEU A 331 -9.11 -5.22 -14.34
N SER A 332 -8.58 -5.38 -15.56
CA SER A 332 -8.42 -6.69 -16.21
C SER A 332 -7.53 -7.61 -15.35
N GLU A 333 -8.05 -8.79 -15.03
CA GLU A 333 -7.30 -9.80 -14.29
C GLU A 333 -6.10 -10.32 -15.09
N GLN A 334 -6.23 -10.39 -16.41
CA GLN A 334 -5.12 -10.77 -17.29
C GLN A 334 -3.97 -9.76 -17.18
N VAL A 335 -4.27 -8.46 -17.27
CA VAL A 335 -3.27 -7.40 -17.15
C VAL A 335 -2.61 -7.43 -15.76
N PHE A 336 -3.40 -7.58 -14.70
CA PHE A 336 -2.88 -7.75 -13.36
C PHE A 336 -1.92 -8.94 -13.29
N ASN A 337 -2.30 -10.09 -13.86
CA ASN A 337 -1.49 -11.31 -13.83
C ASN A 337 -0.16 -11.20 -14.57
N GLU A 338 -0.17 -10.57 -15.74
CA GLU A 338 1.04 -10.34 -16.51
C GLU A 338 2.04 -9.48 -15.72
N VAL A 339 1.55 -8.37 -15.14
CA VAL A 339 2.39 -7.49 -14.32
C VAL A 339 2.85 -8.20 -13.05
N TRP A 340 1.95 -8.87 -12.32
CA TRP A 340 2.24 -9.57 -11.08
C TRP A 340 3.36 -10.60 -11.24
N LYS A 341 3.33 -11.39 -12.33
CA LYS A 341 4.39 -12.38 -12.62
C LYS A 341 5.76 -11.76 -12.88
N SER A 342 5.78 -10.52 -13.37
CA SER A 342 7.00 -9.75 -13.65
C SER A 342 7.48 -8.91 -12.46
N LEU A 343 6.78 -8.93 -11.31
CA LEU A 343 7.25 -8.21 -10.13
C LEU A 343 8.57 -8.80 -9.64
N PRO A 344 9.53 -7.96 -9.19
CA PRO A 344 10.76 -8.44 -8.60
C PRO A 344 10.44 -9.34 -7.42
N LYS A 345 10.96 -10.57 -7.44
CA LYS A 345 10.92 -11.43 -6.27
C LYS A 345 11.92 -10.88 -5.24
N PRO A 346 11.63 -10.98 -3.93
CA PRO A 346 12.60 -10.60 -2.92
C PRO A 346 13.91 -11.37 -3.18
N GLU A 347 15.04 -10.65 -3.17
CA GLU A 347 16.34 -11.29 -3.12
C GLU A 347 16.38 -12.09 -1.82
N ARG A 348 16.53 -13.42 -1.91
CA ARG A 348 16.81 -14.21 -0.72
C ARG A 348 18.16 -13.69 -0.20
N PRO A 349 18.28 -13.27 1.07
CA PRO A 349 19.60 -13.02 1.62
C PRO A 349 20.42 -14.29 1.37
N GLU A 350 21.57 -14.15 0.72
CA GLU A 350 22.56 -15.21 0.72
C GLU A 350 22.78 -15.54 2.19
N LEU A 351 22.46 -16.77 2.58
CA LEU A 351 22.86 -17.29 3.88
C LEU A 351 24.39 -17.27 3.85
N GLU A 352 24.99 -16.18 4.32
CA GLU A 352 26.40 -16.17 4.68
C GLU A 352 26.60 -17.37 5.60
N GLY A 353 27.41 -18.32 5.11
CA GLY A 353 27.56 -19.63 5.73
C GLY A 353 27.89 -19.50 7.21
N ILE A 354 27.08 -20.13 8.04
CA ILE A 354 27.42 -20.48 9.42
C ILE A 354 27.92 -21.92 9.41
#